data_AF-A0A8T2K0Z6-F1
#
_entry.id   AF-A0A8T2K0Z6-F1
#
_cell.length_a   1.000
_cell.length_b   1.000
_cell.length_c   1.000
_cell.angle_alpha   90.00
_cell.angle_beta   90.00
_cell.angle_gamma   90.00
#
_symmetry.space_group_name_H-M   'P 1'
#
loop_
_entity.id
_entity.type
_entity.pdbx_description
1 polymer ?
#
loop_
_entity_poly.entity_id
_entity_poly.type
_entity_poly.pdbx_seq_one_letter_code
_entity_poly.pdbx_strand_id
1 'polypeptide(L)'
;MMSKNGRFNVAYDKEHGCTVVEIPYKGNATSPLYLPDEGKLQQVEEALNKPTIKSWKKLFHYQSIDLKIPKFSISATLISKRSSQKWGVTECFQIGLIFPELWNHLH
;
A
#
# COMPACT_ATOMS: atom_id res chain seq x y z
N MET A 1 -11.02 -16.98 -10.90
CA MET A 1 -9.73 -16.28 -11.12
C MET A 1 -9.96 -15.21 -12.18
N MET A 2 -9.47 -13.98 -11.99
CA MET A 2 -9.35 -13.03 -13.10
C MET A 2 -8.07 -13.39 -13.86
N SER A 3 -8.14 -13.50 -15.19
CA SER A 3 -6.98 -13.81 -16.03
C SER A 3 -6.90 -12.80 -17.15
N LYS A 4 -5.71 -12.28 -17.42
CA LYS A 4 -5.49 -11.37 -18.54
C LYS A 4 -4.10 -11.59 -19.13
N ASN A 5 -4.08 -12.03 -20.38
CA ASN A 5 -2.89 -11.95 -21.21
C ASN A 5 -2.75 -10.52 -21.73
N GLY A 6 -1.59 -9.92 -21.53
CA GLY A 6 -1.35 -8.56 -21.97
C GLY A 6 0.04 -8.09 -21.64
N ARG A 7 0.33 -6.85 -22.04
CA ARG A 7 1.61 -6.21 -21.73
C ARG A 7 1.44 -5.30 -20.52
N PHE A 8 2.32 -5.50 -19.55
CA PHE A 8 2.34 -4.76 -18.29
C PHE A 8 3.76 -4.30 -17.99
N ASN A 9 3.89 -3.24 -17.20
CA ASN A 9 5.17 -2.92 -16.59
C ASN A 9 5.42 -3.92 -15.47
N VAL A 10 6.54 -4.63 -15.55
CA VAL A 10 6.93 -5.61 -14.55
C VAL A 10 8.36 -5.36 -14.13
N ALA A 11 8.64 -5.55 -12.85
CA ALA A 11 9.97 -5.46 -12.27
C ALA A 11 10.18 -6.67 -11.38
N TYR A 12 11.43 -7.12 -11.28
CA TYR A 12 11.84 -8.07 -10.26
C TYR A 12 12.89 -7.41 -9.38
N ASP A 13 12.57 -7.30 -8.10
CA ASP A 13 13.51 -6.88 -7.07
C ASP A 13 14.29 -8.08 -6.56
N LYS A 14 15.53 -8.19 -7.02
CA LYS A 14 16.46 -9.25 -6.60
C LYS A 14 16.91 -9.11 -5.15
N GLU A 15 16.90 -7.89 -4.59
CA GLU A 15 17.39 -7.62 -3.24
C GLU A 15 16.42 -8.18 -2.18
N HIS A 16 15.11 -7.96 -2.40
CA HIS A 16 14.07 -8.37 -1.46
C HIS A 16 13.31 -9.63 -1.90
N GLY A 17 13.51 -10.10 -3.14
CA GLY A 17 12.81 -11.26 -3.69
C GLY A 17 11.34 -10.94 -3.93
N CYS A 18 11.05 -10.02 -4.84
CA CYS A 18 9.70 -9.55 -5.11
C CYS A 18 9.47 -9.26 -6.59
N THR A 19 8.41 -9.84 -7.16
CA THR A 19 7.90 -9.45 -8.47
C THR A 19 6.87 -8.34 -8.31
N VAL A 20 7.06 -7.23 -9.00
CA VAL A 20 6.14 -6.09 -9.00
C VAL A 20 5.48 -5.96 -10.37
N VAL A 21 4.16 -5.94 -10.41
CA VAL A 21 3.38 -5.74 -11.65
C VAL A 21 2.53 -4.49 -11.52
N GLU A 22 2.66 -3.55 -12.45
CA GLU A 22 1.82 -2.36 -12.50
C GLU A 22 0.58 -2.61 -13.37
N ILE A 23 -0.60 -2.46 -12.75
CA ILE A 23 -1.89 -2.61 -13.43
C ILE A 23 -2.50 -1.23 -13.65
N PRO A 24 -2.78 -0.81 -14.90
CA PRO A 24 -3.48 0.44 -15.14
C PRO A 24 -4.93 0.34 -14.65
N TYR A 25 -5.39 1.39 -13.95
CA TYR A 25 -6.77 1.56 -13.53
C TYR A 25 -7.43 2.67 -14.35
N LYS A 26 -8.70 3.00 -14.06
CA LYS A 26 -9.44 4.03 -14.80
C LYS A 26 -8.72 5.39 -14.71
N GLY A 27 -8.52 6.03 -15.86
CA GLY A 27 -7.81 7.31 -15.97
C GLY A 27 -6.29 7.12 -15.95
N ASN A 28 -5.60 7.96 -15.18
CA ASN A 28 -4.12 7.94 -15.05
C ASN A 28 -3.65 7.23 -13.77
N ALA A 29 -4.55 6.54 -13.06
CA ALA A 29 -4.21 5.81 -11.85
C ALA A 29 -3.63 4.44 -12.18
N THR A 30 -2.59 4.03 -11.46
CA THR A 30 -2.02 2.68 -11.55
C THR A 30 -2.06 2.01 -10.18
N SER A 31 -2.24 0.69 -10.18
CA SER A 31 -2.24 -0.16 -8.99
C SER A 31 -1.08 -1.14 -9.08
N PRO A 32 -0.01 -0.96 -8.28
CA PRO A 32 1.07 -1.93 -8.21
C PRO A 32 0.65 -3.14 -7.37
N LEU A 33 0.87 -4.35 -7.89
CA LEU A 33 0.80 -5.59 -7.13
C LEU A 33 2.21 -6.06 -6.81
N TYR A 34 2.45 -6.32 -5.52
CA TYR A 34 3.70 -6.85 -5.00
C TYR A 34 3.49 -8.35 -4.73
N LEU A 35 4.28 -9.19 -5.39
CA LEU A 35 4.29 -10.64 -5.23
C LEU A 35 5.65 -11.04 -4.66
N PRO A 36 5.77 -11.18 -3.33
CA PRO A 36 6.96 -11.72 -2.72
C PRO A 36 7.21 -13.15 -3.17
N ASP A 37 8.48 -13.51 -3.28
CA ASP A 37 8.89 -14.90 -3.40
C ASP A 37 8.50 -15.67 -2.12
N GLU A 38 8.46 -16.99 -2.20
CA GLU A 38 8.05 -17.84 -1.08
C GLU A 38 8.93 -17.57 0.16
N GLY A 39 8.28 -17.33 1.30
CA GLY A 39 8.97 -17.00 2.56
C GLY A 39 9.54 -15.58 2.66
N LYS A 40 9.36 -14.72 1.65
CA LYS A 40 9.91 -13.35 1.62
C LYS A 40 8.92 -12.24 2.02
N LEU A 41 7.68 -12.57 2.36
CA LEU A 41 6.64 -11.58 2.66
C LEU A 41 7.09 -10.52 3.67
N GLN A 42 7.61 -10.93 4.84
CA GLN A 42 8.05 -10.00 5.87
C GLN A 42 9.19 -9.10 5.39
N GLN A 43 10.18 -9.66 4.68
CA GLN A 43 11.30 -8.89 4.12
C GLN A 43 10.80 -7.82 3.14
N VAL A 44 9.82 -8.15 2.31
CA VAL A 44 9.21 -7.21 1.36
C VAL A 44 8.39 -6.14 2.10
N GLU A 45 7.65 -6.50 3.14
CA GLU A 45 6.88 -5.55 3.97
C GLU A 45 7.78 -4.54 4.69
N GLU A 46 8.90 -4.99 5.26
CA GLU A 46 9.90 -4.13 5.92
C GLU A 46 10.61 -3.21 4.93
N ALA A 47 10.83 -3.68 3.70
CA ALA A 47 11.44 -2.90 2.63
C ALA A 47 10.47 -1.95 1.93
N LEU A 48 9.16 -2.00 2.23
CA LEU A 48 8.13 -1.22 1.55
C LEU A 48 8.15 0.25 2.00
N ASN A 49 9.14 0.99 1.50
CA ASN A 49 9.35 2.40 1.80
C ASN A 49 9.50 3.23 0.52
N LYS A 50 9.47 4.57 0.67
CA LYS A 50 9.51 5.51 -0.46
C LYS A 50 10.72 5.30 -1.40
N PRO A 51 11.96 5.18 -0.90
CA PRO A 51 13.12 4.83 -1.72
C PRO A 51 12.96 3.53 -2.53
N THR A 52 12.55 2.45 -1.89
CA THR A 52 12.41 1.14 -2.53
C THR A 52 11.36 1.17 -3.64
N ILE A 53 10.20 1.77 -3.37
CA ILE A 53 9.13 1.94 -4.38
C ILE A 53 9.63 2.74 -5.59
N LYS A 54 10.45 3.79 -5.37
CA LYS A 54 11.08 4.54 -6.47
C LYS A 54 12.08 3.69 -7.26
N SER A 55 12.82 2.80 -6.60
CA SER A 55 13.75 1.87 -7.24
C SER A 55 13.00 0.91 -8.17
N TRP A 56 11.93 0.27 -7.69
CA TRP A 56 11.12 -0.65 -8.49
C TRP A 56 10.54 0.00 -9.75
N LYS A 57 10.11 1.26 -9.66
CA LYS A 57 9.65 2.02 -10.83
C LYS A 57 10.71 2.17 -11.93
N LYS A 58 11.99 2.23 -11.57
CA LYS A 58 13.11 2.30 -12.53
C LYS A 58 13.44 0.94 -13.16
N LEU A 59 13.09 -0.15 -12.48
CA LEU A 59 13.32 -1.52 -12.96
C LEU A 59 12.22 -2.02 -13.91
N PHE A 60 11.13 -1.25 -14.05
CA PHE A 60 10.01 -1.64 -14.89
C PHE A 60 10.43 -1.79 -16.35
N HIS A 61 10.10 -2.96 -16.89
CA HIS A 61 10.19 -3.26 -18.30
C HIS A 61 8.82 -3.74 -18.78
N TYR A 62 8.43 -3.27 -19.97
CA TYR A 62 7.13 -3.58 -20.53
C TYR A 62 7.16 -4.96 -21.17
N GLN A 63 6.51 -5.94 -20.54
CA GLN A 63 6.57 -7.34 -20.96
C GLN A 63 5.19 -7.99 -21.06
N SER A 64 5.08 -8.97 -21.96
CA SER A 64 3.87 -9.79 -22.12
C SER A 64 3.83 -10.88 -21.06
N ILE A 65 2.80 -10.88 -20.22
CA ILE A 65 2.60 -11.89 -19.17
C ILE A 65 1.14 -12.41 -19.19
N ASP A 66 0.96 -13.63 -18.69
CA ASP A 66 -0.36 -14.17 -18.31
C ASP A 66 -0.61 -13.84 -16.84
N LEU A 67 -1.34 -12.75 -16.60
CA LEU A 67 -1.61 -12.26 -15.25
C LEU A 67 -2.86 -12.93 -14.68
N LYS A 68 -2.68 -13.70 -13.60
CA LYS A 68 -3.75 -14.37 -12.86
C LYS A 68 -3.90 -13.77 -11.46
N ILE A 69 -5.07 -13.19 -11.19
CA ILE A 69 -5.36 -12.52 -9.92
C ILE A 69 -6.60 -13.18 -9.29
N PRO A 70 -6.53 -13.57 -8.00
CA PRO A 70 -7.69 -14.09 -7.30
C PRO A 70 -8.76 -13.00 -7.17
N LYS A 71 -10.02 -13.37 -7.42
CA LYS A 71 -11.15 -12.47 -7.16
C LYS A 71 -11.54 -12.65 -5.70
N PHE A 72 -11.30 -11.64 -4.87
CA PHE A 72 -11.65 -11.66 -3.46
C PHE A 72 -12.19 -10.29 -3.01
N SER A 73 -12.76 -10.27 -1.81
CA SER A 73 -13.12 -9.06 -1.08
C SER A 73 -12.51 -9.17 0.32
N ILE A 74 -11.83 -8.11 0.77
CA ILE A 74 -11.25 -8.02 2.11
C ILE A 74 -11.83 -6.77 2.78
N SER A 75 -12.19 -6.90 4.05
CA SER A 75 -12.56 -5.78 4.92
C SER A 75 -11.74 -5.86 6.21
N ALA A 76 -11.34 -4.70 6.73
CA ALA A 76 -10.62 -4.60 7.99
C ALA A 76 -11.12 -3.39 8.77
N THR A 77 -11.29 -3.54 10.08
CA THR A 77 -11.65 -2.45 11.00
C THR A 77 -10.42 -2.10 11.83
N LEU A 78 -9.88 -0.90 11.64
CA LEU A 78 -8.72 -0.39 12.39
C LEU A 78 -9.18 0.64 13.43
N ILE A 79 -8.90 0.40 14.72
CA ILE A 79 -9.20 1.35 15.80
C ILE A 79 -8.04 2.35 15.93
N SER A 80 -8.20 3.51 15.29
CA SER A 80 -7.16 4.54 15.15
C SER A 80 -6.60 5.10 16.48
N LYS A 81 -7.43 5.22 17.53
CA LYS A 81 -7.00 5.79 18.83
C LYS A 81 -5.78 5.08 19.41
N ARG A 82 -5.70 3.75 19.28
CA ARG A 82 -4.59 2.95 19.81
C ARG A 82 -3.30 3.09 18.99
N SER A 83 -3.39 3.23 17.68
CA SER A 83 -2.22 3.47 16.83
C SER A 83 -1.70 4.88 17.03
N SER A 84 -2.57 5.88 16.99
CA SER A 84 -2.17 7.29 17.06
C SER A 84 -1.48 7.65 18.38
N GLN A 85 -1.92 7.08 19.51
CA GLN A 85 -1.22 7.21 20.79
C GLN A 85 0.20 6.62 20.75
N LYS A 86 0.39 5.46 20.11
CA LYS A 86 1.73 4.86 19.93
C LYS A 86 2.63 5.73 19.03
N TRP A 87 2.05 6.47 18.09
CA TRP A 87 2.76 7.39 17.20
C TRP A 87 2.93 8.81 17.79
N GLY A 88 2.64 9.01 19.08
CA GLY A 88 2.83 10.29 19.77
C GLY A 88 1.67 11.29 19.63
N VAL A 89 0.59 10.92 18.92
CA VAL A 89 -0.64 11.73 18.86
C VAL A 89 -1.54 11.34 20.02
N THR A 90 -1.18 11.85 21.21
CA THR A 90 -1.87 11.55 22.47
C THR A 90 -2.86 12.65 22.86
N GLU A 91 -2.50 13.91 22.61
CA GLU A 91 -3.23 15.07 23.12
C GLU A 91 -4.59 15.22 22.42
N CYS A 92 -4.68 15.04 21.09
CA CYS A 92 -5.91 15.19 20.27
C CYS A 92 -7.08 14.28 20.68
N PHE A 93 -6.85 13.31 21.57
CA PHE A 93 -7.85 12.37 22.08
C PHE A 93 -8.18 12.56 23.56
N GLN A 94 -7.62 13.58 24.23
CA GLN A 94 -7.99 14.01 25.57
C GLN A 94 -9.07 15.09 25.46
N ILE A 95 -10.27 14.78 25.95
CA ILE A 95 -11.53 15.55 25.78
C ILE A 95 -11.50 16.95 26.45
N GLY A 96 -10.39 17.38 27.05
CA GLY A 96 -10.31 18.64 27.79
C GLY A 96 -9.35 19.70 27.27
N LEU A 97 -8.51 19.43 26.25
CA LEU A 97 -7.34 20.28 26.01
C LEU A 97 -7.23 20.96 24.64
N ILE A 98 -8.01 20.63 23.61
CA ILE A 98 -7.60 21.00 22.23
C ILE A 98 -8.58 21.85 21.41
N PHE A 99 -9.86 21.97 21.77
CA PHE A 99 -10.74 22.84 20.98
C PHE A 99 -11.72 23.68 21.81
N PRO A 100 -11.24 24.72 22.53
CA PRO A 100 -12.10 25.72 23.14
C PRO A 100 -13.03 26.40 22.11
N GLU A 101 -12.52 26.62 20.89
CA GLU A 101 -13.27 27.29 19.81
C GLU A 101 -14.43 26.43 19.25
N LEU A 102 -14.31 25.10 19.24
CA LEU A 102 -15.42 24.22 18.83
C LEU A 102 -16.53 24.17 19.89
N TRP A 103 -16.20 24.41 21.16
CA TRP A 103 -17.17 24.46 22.25
C TRP A 103 -17.95 25.78 22.27
N ASN A 104 -17.30 26.89 21.89
CA ASN A 104 -17.91 28.23 21.90
C ASN A 104 -18.97 28.46 20.79
N HIS A 105 -19.09 27.55 19.81
CA HIS A 105 -20.10 27.63 18.75
C HIS A 105 -21.32 26.71 18.97
N LEU A 106 -21.35 25.94 20.07
CA LEU A 106 -22.48 25.10 20.46
C LEU A 106 -23.43 25.76 21.48
N HIS A 107 -23.24 27.06 21.75
CA HIS A 107 -24.14 27.90 22.56
C HIS A 107 -24.60 29.13 21.78
#